data_AF-A0A7S0FTM5-F1
#
_entry.id   AF-A0A7S0FTM5-F1
#
_cell.length_a   1.000
_cell.length_b   1.000
_cell.length_c   1.000
_cell.angle_alpha   90.00
_cell.angle_beta   90.00
_cell.angle_gamma   90.00
#
_symmetry.space_group_name_H-M   'P 1'
#
loop_
_entity.id
_entity.type
_entity.pdbx_description
1 polymer ?
#
loop_
_entity_poly.entity_id
_entity_poly.type
_entity_poly.pdbx_seq_one_letter_code
_entity_poly.pdbx_strand_id
1 'polypeptide(L)'
;SLFWPDFFCSGLSASCLPKAKSIASMIDSGLVLFLGLLVLLCWRFFSQRCLSKWLIYANYCSILYVILFWLIVYALVLFAETGILSSVHSARSNANTVAWLEPFCAFSPIALILTYISCSLQTWGHVAKIQDGHAALQHERVVMIIALPAIYAVMAMSSLVRMCQVLDDENTGIKNAGAVKLAMSQSETCFRVGDLYEAWALYQFGKLTIELIKTGIAKQENSLVDEQRGAARGLLMAHVAVESQMSLGTWMFVVVCVLQSGWSCWMKTFAAPEAIAASLSSDAQFTAAGTVASVAAIYNVHAVERTYQPYLEGYSPFLKFVSLKMLVSLAFFQRGAFAFLQVFQKTLPSVLGKILPSMPIMSELINFSKAQFEAFYAALILYEIFVIAALHGWAWNATEQWYGEYLVDALGADGVGEASQESRRIYDASTNTYKSASAAQA
;
A
#
# COMPACT_ATOMS: atom_id res chain seq x y z
N SER A 1 34.38 30.50 -10.71
CA SER A 1 34.81 31.60 -9.82
C SER A 1 33.65 32.59 -9.73
N LEU A 2 32.83 32.48 -8.69
CA LEU A 2 32.96 33.28 -7.46
C LEU A 2 32.54 34.73 -7.69
N PHE A 3 31.29 35.08 -7.34
CA PHE A 3 30.97 36.06 -6.28
C PHE A 3 29.50 36.53 -6.40
N TRP A 4 28.71 36.18 -5.39
CA TRP A 4 27.54 36.95 -4.96
C TRP A 4 28.04 38.10 -4.08
N PRO A 5 27.51 39.32 -4.24
CA PRO A 5 27.21 40.12 -3.05
C PRO A 5 25.87 40.87 -3.16
N ASP A 6 25.43 41.36 -2.01
CA ASP A 6 24.35 42.34 -1.80
C ASP A 6 22.93 41.79 -1.56
N PHE A 7 22.76 41.11 -0.42
CA PHE A 7 21.47 41.08 0.27
C PHE A 7 21.67 41.16 1.80
N PHE A 8 22.21 42.29 2.27
CA PHE A 8 22.11 42.70 3.66
C PHE A 8 21.69 44.17 3.71
N CYS A 9 20.40 44.41 3.88
CA CYS A 9 19.91 45.66 4.44
C CYS A 9 18.98 45.35 5.60
N SER A 10 19.55 45.58 6.78
CA SER A 10 18.97 45.57 8.11
C SER A 10 17.90 46.65 8.27
N GLY A 11 16.69 46.23 8.65
CA GLY A 11 15.61 47.10 9.11
C GLY A 11 14.77 46.36 10.15
N LEU A 12 15.13 46.51 11.42
CA LEU A 12 14.38 46.04 12.57
C LEU A 12 13.04 46.79 12.67
N SER A 13 11.94 46.07 12.45
CA SER A 13 10.63 46.40 13.01
C SER A 13 10.07 45.17 13.70
N ALA A 14 9.74 45.32 14.98
CA ALA A 14 9.17 44.30 15.83
C ALA A 14 7.71 44.01 15.44
N SER A 15 7.53 43.23 14.38
CA SER A 15 6.35 42.39 14.15
C SER A 15 6.82 40.95 14.13
N CYS A 16 7.08 40.39 15.31
CA CYS A 16 7.36 38.97 15.55
C CYS A 16 6.10 38.13 15.30
N LEU A 17 5.58 38.16 14.08
CA LEU A 17 4.77 37.07 13.58
C LEU A 17 5.75 35.90 13.36
N PRO A 18 5.54 34.74 13.99
CA PRO A 18 6.36 33.57 13.69
C PRO A 18 6.31 33.39 12.18
N LYS A 19 7.48 33.37 11.52
CA LYS A 19 7.60 33.05 10.09
C LYS A 19 6.74 31.82 9.85
N ALA A 20 5.60 31.99 9.19
CA ALA A 20 4.75 30.88 8.80
C ALA A 20 5.67 29.91 8.04
N LYS A 21 5.98 28.77 8.66
CA LYS A 21 6.80 27.73 8.05
C LYS A 21 6.07 27.38 6.76
N SER A 22 6.61 27.81 5.63
CA SER A 22 5.97 27.61 4.34
C SER A 22 5.81 26.11 4.11
N ILE A 23 4.58 25.70 3.80
CA ILE A 23 4.18 24.37 3.31
C ILE A 23 5.14 23.88 2.19
N ALA A 24 5.80 24.81 1.49
CA ALA A 24 6.79 24.55 0.45
C ALA A 24 8.06 23.81 0.93
N SER A 25 8.36 23.73 2.23
CA SER A 25 9.57 23.03 2.71
C SER A 25 9.36 21.55 3.08
N MET A 26 8.12 21.04 3.01
CA MET A 26 7.85 19.65 3.36
C MET A 26 8.31 18.72 2.23
N ILE A 27 9.14 17.75 2.59
CA ILE A 27 9.53 16.65 1.72
C ILE A 27 8.24 15.92 1.28
N ASP A 28 8.08 15.72 -0.02
CA ASP A 28 6.93 14.99 -0.55
C ASP A 28 7.13 13.48 -0.31
N SER A 29 6.49 12.97 0.76
CA SER A 29 6.49 11.54 1.09
C SER A 29 6.08 10.65 -0.08
N GLY A 30 5.15 11.12 -0.93
CA GLY A 30 4.71 10.38 -2.12
C GLY A 30 5.83 10.28 -3.16
N LEU A 31 6.54 11.38 -3.43
CA LEU A 31 7.70 11.37 -4.31
C LEU A 31 8.83 10.49 -3.77
N VAL A 32 9.16 10.60 -2.48
CA VAL A 32 10.22 9.80 -1.85
C VAL A 32 9.90 8.32 -1.95
N LEU A 33 8.66 7.92 -1.63
CA LEU A 33 8.26 6.52 -1.73
C LEU A 33 8.21 6.05 -3.18
N PHE A 34 7.71 6.85 -4.12
CA PHE A 34 7.70 6.52 -5.55
C PHE A 34 9.12 6.24 -6.08
N LEU A 35 10.06 7.14 -5.80
CA LEU A 35 11.47 6.95 -6.18
C LEU A 35 12.08 5.74 -5.47
N GLY A 36 11.77 5.54 -4.18
CA GLY A 36 12.18 4.36 -3.43
C GLY A 36 11.70 3.06 -4.08
N LEU A 37 10.43 2.99 -4.48
CA LEU A 37 9.85 1.83 -5.15
C LEU A 37 10.50 1.58 -6.53
N LEU A 38 10.78 2.63 -7.30
CA LEU A 38 11.50 2.49 -8.57
C LEU A 38 12.92 1.95 -8.38
N VAL A 39 13.65 2.47 -7.39
CA VAL A 39 15.00 1.99 -7.05
C VAL A 39 14.94 0.52 -6.62
N LEU A 40 13.97 0.13 -5.79
CA LEU A 40 13.77 -1.25 -5.35
C LEU A 40 13.40 -2.17 -6.52
N LEU A 41 12.58 -1.71 -7.46
CA LEU A 41 12.21 -2.45 -8.66
C LEU A 41 13.44 -2.69 -9.55
N CYS A 42 14.20 -1.63 -9.85
CA CYS A 42 15.46 -1.71 -10.59
C CYS A 42 16.44 -2.66 -9.89
N TRP A 43 16.60 -2.50 -8.58
CA TRP A 43 17.45 -3.36 -7.75
C TRP A 43 17.06 -4.83 -7.89
N ARG A 44 15.76 -5.16 -7.85
CA ARG A 44 15.27 -6.53 -8.03
C ARG A 44 15.63 -7.10 -9.40
N PHE A 45 15.54 -6.30 -10.47
CA PHE A 45 15.92 -6.75 -11.82
C PHE A 45 17.44 -6.93 -11.98
N PHE A 46 18.25 -6.04 -11.41
CA PHE A 46 19.71 -6.11 -11.54
C PHE A 46 20.33 -7.17 -10.62
N SER A 47 19.79 -7.36 -9.41
CA SER A 47 20.31 -8.34 -8.45
C SER A 47 20.22 -9.77 -8.99
N GLN A 48 19.15 -10.08 -9.73
CA GLN A 48 18.96 -11.39 -10.36
C GLN A 48 20.01 -11.72 -11.44
N ARG A 49 20.62 -10.71 -12.08
CA ARG A 49 21.54 -10.94 -13.21
C ARG A 49 23.02 -10.86 -12.83
N CYS A 50 23.39 -9.98 -11.90
CA CYS A 50 24.79 -9.57 -11.78
C CYS A 50 25.41 -9.80 -10.40
N LEU A 51 24.63 -10.08 -9.35
CA LEU A 51 25.14 -10.00 -7.98
C LEU A 51 25.13 -11.35 -7.24
N SER A 52 26.22 -11.56 -6.50
CA SER A 52 26.55 -12.72 -5.69
C SER A 52 25.42 -13.12 -4.71
N LYS A 53 25.42 -14.40 -4.29
CA LYS A 53 24.55 -14.98 -3.26
C LYS A 53 24.40 -14.12 -2.00
N TRP A 54 25.37 -13.26 -1.70
CA TRP A 54 25.34 -12.35 -0.55
C TRP A 54 24.24 -11.27 -0.65
N LEU A 55 23.91 -10.82 -1.87
CA LEU A 55 22.89 -9.79 -2.09
C LEU A 55 21.46 -10.31 -1.91
N ILE A 56 21.28 -11.63 -1.83
CA ILE A 56 20.02 -12.28 -1.49
C ILE A 56 19.59 -11.91 -0.06
N TYR A 57 20.57 -11.67 0.84
CA TYR A 57 20.30 -11.32 2.24
C TYR A 57 19.99 -9.83 2.45
N ALA A 58 20.48 -8.95 1.59
CA ALA A 58 20.03 -7.56 1.50
C ALA A 58 18.66 -7.52 0.80
N ASN A 59 17.67 -8.12 1.48
CA ASN A 59 16.35 -8.31 0.95
C ASN A 59 15.70 -6.94 0.68
N TYR A 60 15.16 -6.75 -0.52
CA TYR A 60 14.45 -5.53 -0.89
C TYR A 60 13.36 -5.19 0.15
N CYS A 61 12.79 -6.20 0.83
CA CYS A 61 11.85 -6.03 1.94
C CYS A 61 12.45 -5.19 3.06
N SER A 62 13.67 -5.52 3.51
CA SER A 62 14.32 -4.82 4.61
C SER A 62 14.55 -3.36 4.27
N ILE A 63 14.97 -3.07 3.03
CA ILE A 63 15.15 -1.70 2.55
C ILE A 63 13.80 -0.97 2.49
N LEU A 64 12.75 -1.62 1.98
CA LEU A 64 11.40 -1.05 1.94
C LEU A 64 10.90 -0.69 3.34
N TYR A 65 10.98 -1.60 4.31
CA TYR A 65 10.55 -1.33 5.70
C TYR A 65 11.38 -0.24 6.37
N VAL A 66 12.69 -0.14 6.08
CA VAL A 66 13.51 0.98 6.55
C VAL A 66 13.05 2.30 5.97
N ILE A 67 12.76 2.36 4.66
CA ILE A 67 12.20 3.57 4.02
C ILE A 67 10.86 3.94 4.68
N LEU A 68 9.98 2.96 4.89
CA LEU A 68 8.68 3.17 5.53
C LEU A 68 8.84 3.66 6.97
N PHE A 69 9.75 3.09 7.74
CA PHE A 69 10.03 3.53 9.11
C PHE A 69 10.40 5.02 9.15
N TRP A 70 11.32 5.46 8.29
CA TRP A 70 11.72 6.86 8.23
C TRP A 70 10.58 7.78 7.78
N LEU A 71 9.76 7.35 6.82
CA LEU A 71 8.56 8.10 6.41
C LEU A 71 7.50 8.17 7.52
N ILE A 72 7.35 7.12 8.34
CA ILE A 72 6.47 7.11 9.52
C ILE A 72 6.98 8.13 10.53
N VAL A 73 8.26 8.06 10.91
CA VAL A 73 8.85 9.01 11.85
C VAL A 73 8.67 10.45 11.36
N TYR A 74 8.94 10.69 10.07
CA TYR A 74 8.73 12.00 9.45
C TYR A 74 7.27 12.46 9.54
N ALA A 75 6.32 11.62 9.16
CA ALA A 75 4.89 11.95 9.20
C ALA A 75 4.38 12.18 10.64
N LEU A 76 4.86 11.39 11.61
CA LEU A 76 4.51 11.53 13.02
C LEU A 76 5.05 12.84 13.62
N VAL A 77 6.29 13.22 13.29
CA VAL A 77 6.86 14.50 13.73
C VAL A 77 6.04 15.67 13.17
N LEU A 78 5.72 15.64 11.87
CA LEU A 78 4.90 16.69 11.26
C LEU A 78 3.47 16.74 11.83
N PHE A 79 2.88 15.57 12.12
CA PHE A 79 1.58 15.48 12.76
C PHE A 79 1.60 16.06 14.17
N ALA A 80 2.64 15.76 14.96
CA ALA A 80 2.80 16.30 16.30
C ALA A 80 3.00 17.82 16.28
N GLU A 81 3.83 18.34 15.37
CA GLU A 81 3.98 19.80 15.17
C GLU A 81 2.62 20.45 14.87
N THR A 82 1.84 19.87 13.95
CA THR A 82 0.53 20.39 13.54
C THR A 82 -0.53 20.25 14.66
N GLY A 83 -0.55 19.13 15.38
CA GLY A 83 -1.51 18.85 16.44
C GLY A 83 -1.29 19.69 17.70
N ILE A 84 -0.04 19.96 18.07
CA ILE A 84 0.27 20.87 19.18
C ILE A 84 -0.24 22.28 18.85
N LEU A 85 -0.01 22.75 17.62
CA LEU A 85 -0.51 24.04 17.13
C LEU A 85 -2.04 24.12 17.14
N SER A 86 -2.72 23.06 16.67
CA SER A 86 -4.18 22.98 16.63
C SER A 86 -4.80 22.96 18.03
N SER A 87 -4.25 22.20 18.99
CA SER A 87 -4.79 22.11 20.36
C SER A 87 -4.84 23.47 21.06
N VAL A 88 -3.87 24.35 20.77
CA VAL A 88 -3.81 25.72 21.30
C VAL A 88 -4.88 26.63 20.67
N HIS A 89 -5.21 26.42 19.40
CA HIS A 89 -6.22 27.21 18.68
C HIS A 89 -7.66 26.71 18.90
N SER A 90 -7.85 25.39 19.00
CA SER A 90 -9.16 24.73 19.18
C SER A 90 -9.82 25.15 20.50
N ALA A 91 -9.04 25.39 21.55
CA ALA A 91 -9.52 25.90 22.83
C ALA A 91 -10.14 27.33 22.75
N ARG A 92 -9.97 28.05 21.64
CA ARG A 92 -10.21 29.50 21.59
C ARG A 92 -11.31 29.97 20.66
N SER A 93 -11.76 29.24 19.62
CA SER A 93 -12.48 29.98 18.56
C SER A 93 -13.55 29.34 17.65
N ASN A 94 -13.75 28.03 17.44
CA ASN A 94 -14.58 27.64 16.28
C ASN A 94 -15.84 26.80 16.57
N ALA A 95 -17.00 27.44 16.39
CA ALA A 95 -18.32 26.81 16.32
C ALA A 95 -18.54 25.95 15.05
N ASN A 96 -17.58 25.97 14.11
CA ASN A 96 -17.72 25.31 12.79
C ASN A 96 -16.89 24.02 12.65
N THR A 97 -16.06 23.67 13.64
CA THR A 97 -15.29 22.41 13.63
C THR A 97 -16.11 21.30 14.26
N VAL A 98 -16.17 20.17 13.57
CA VAL A 98 -16.92 18.99 13.99
C VAL A 98 -16.18 18.31 15.15
N ALA A 99 -16.78 18.33 16.34
CA ALA A 99 -16.09 17.99 17.58
C ALA A 99 -15.53 16.55 17.63
N TRP A 100 -16.15 15.60 16.94
CA TRP A 100 -15.68 14.21 16.91
C TRP A 100 -14.57 13.96 15.87
N LEU A 101 -14.41 14.83 14.88
CA LEU A 101 -13.40 14.67 13.83
C LEU A 101 -11.98 14.84 14.40
N GLU A 102 -11.79 15.80 15.31
CA GLU A 102 -10.51 16.06 15.96
C GLU A 102 -9.95 14.83 16.70
N PRO A 103 -10.67 14.22 17.67
CA PRO A 103 -10.18 13.00 18.31
C PRO A 103 -10.05 11.84 17.31
N PHE A 104 -10.93 11.73 16.31
CA PHE A 104 -10.83 10.70 15.29
C PHE A 104 -9.51 10.78 14.50
N CYS A 105 -9.09 11.98 14.10
CA CYS A 105 -7.79 12.20 13.47
C CYS A 105 -6.62 12.07 14.46
N ALA A 106 -6.79 12.51 15.71
CA ALA A 106 -5.75 12.45 16.75
C ALA A 106 -5.34 11.01 17.11
N PHE A 107 -6.25 10.04 16.99
CA PHE A 107 -5.97 8.62 17.21
C PHE A 107 -5.38 7.90 15.99
N SER A 108 -5.42 8.49 14.79
CA SER A 108 -4.91 7.87 13.56
C SER A 108 -3.41 7.47 13.58
N PRO A 109 -2.50 8.23 14.24
CA PRO A 109 -1.12 7.78 14.46
C PRO A 109 -0.98 6.40 15.11
N ILE A 110 -1.89 6.05 16.02
CA ILE A 110 -1.87 4.75 16.70
C ILE A 110 -2.18 3.64 15.69
N ALA A 111 -3.20 3.83 14.84
CA ALA A 111 -3.53 2.90 13.78
C ALA A 111 -2.36 2.69 12.80
N LEU A 112 -1.65 3.76 12.43
CA LEU A 112 -0.43 3.69 11.61
C LEU A 112 0.64 2.81 12.26
N ILE A 113 0.98 3.08 13.54
CA ILE A 113 2.04 2.35 14.25
C ILE A 113 1.68 0.87 14.39
N LEU A 114 0.43 0.58 14.78
CA LEU A 114 -0.06 -0.80 14.92
C LEU A 114 -0.05 -1.55 13.58
N THR A 115 -0.42 -0.89 12.48
CA THR A 115 -0.33 -1.44 11.12
C THR A 115 1.10 -1.81 10.78
N TYR A 116 2.04 -0.87 10.96
CA TYR A 116 3.46 -1.09 10.65
C TYR A 116 4.06 -2.25 11.45
N ILE A 117 3.79 -2.30 12.76
CA ILE A 117 4.26 -3.38 13.64
C ILE A 117 3.68 -4.72 13.17
N SER A 118 2.37 -4.78 12.89
CA SER A 118 1.71 -6.01 12.45
C SER A 118 2.30 -6.54 11.14
N CYS A 119 2.46 -5.68 10.13
CA CYS A 119 3.07 -6.03 8.84
C CYS A 119 4.54 -6.46 8.99
N SER A 120 5.30 -5.80 9.88
CA SER A 120 6.70 -6.12 10.15
C SER A 120 6.87 -7.49 10.80
N LEU A 121 6.03 -7.82 11.80
CA LEU A 121 6.05 -9.12 12.47
C LEU A 121 5.70 -10.27 11.52
N GLN A 122 4.67 -10.07 10.68
CA GLN A 122 4.30 -11.06 9.66
C GLN A 122 5.43 -11.24 8.62
N THR A 123 6.01 -10.14 8.15
CA THR A 123 7.16 -10.16 7.23
C THR A 123 8.34 -10.91 7.83
N TRP A 124 8.64 -10.69 9.12
CA TRP A 124 9.70 -11.41 9.82
C TRP A 124 9.49 -12.93 9.79
N GLY A 125 8.26 -13.40 10.04
CA GLY A 125 7.91 -14.82 9.96
C GLY A 125 8.19 -15.43 8.59
N HIS A 126 7.85 -14.71 7.51
CA HIS A 126 8.15 -15.16 6.15
C HIS A 126 9.64 -15.11 5.82
N VAL A 127 10.36 -14.06 6.24
CA VAL A 127 11.80 -13.93 6.02
C VAL A 127 12.56 -15.05 6.73
N ALA A 128 12.15 -15.45 7.93
CA ALA A 128 12.73 -16.61 8.62
C ALA A 128 12.57 -17.89 7.79
N LYS A 129 11.40 -18.12 7.18
CA LYS A 129 11.17 -19.28 6.30
C LYS A 129 11.98 -19.24 5.00
N ILE A 130 12.20 -18.05 4.44
CA ILE A 130 13.10 -17.86 3.30
C ILE A 130 14.54 -18.25 3.68
N GLN A 131 14.99 -17.85 4.88
CA GLN A 131 16.33 -18.19 5.39
C GLN A 131 16.50 -19.69 5.64
N ASP A 132 15.42 -20.37 6.06
CA ASP A 132 15.38 -21.83 6.18
C ASP A 132 15.40 -22.56 4.80
N GLY A 133 15.35 -21.82 3.69
CA GLY A 133 15.35 -22.38 2.33
C GLY A 133 14.00 -22.95 1.88
N HIS A 134 12.92 -22.70 2.63
CA HIS A 134 11.59 -23.17 2.30
C HIS A 134 10.89 -22.18 1.36
N ALA A 135 10.45 -22.65 0.18
CA ALA A 135 9.53 -21.94 -0.72
C ALA A 135 9.84 -20.44 -0.89
N ALA A 136 11.13 -20.11 -1.09
CA ALA A 136 11.63 -18.75 -0.96
C ALA A 136 10.86 -17.75 -1.84
N LEU A 137 10.56 -18.14 -3.08
CA LEU A 137 9.83 -17.31 -4.05
C LEU A 137 8.39 -17.01 -3.59
N GLN A 138 7.68 -18.00 -3.07
CA GLN A 138 6.29 -17.85 -2.62
C GLN A 138 6.23 -16.93 -1.39
N HIS A 139 7.10 -17.17 -0.40
CA HIS A 139 7.20 -16.29 0.76
C HIS A 139 7.61 -14.87 0.36
N GLU A 140 8.53 -14.70 -0.59
CA GLU A 140 8.93 -13.39 -1.10
C GLU A 140 7.73 -12.61 -1.66
N ARG A 141 6.87 -13.25 -2.46
CA ARG A 141 5.66 -12.61 -3.00
C ARG A 141 4.64 -12.26 -1.93
N VAL A 142 4.49 -13.14 -0.94
CA VAL A 142 3.60 -12.90 0.18
C VAL A 142 4.08 -11.72 1.02
N VAL A 143 5.39 -11.55 1.22
CA VAL A 143 5.92 -10.35 1.87
C VAL A 143 5.58 -9.07 1.10
N MET A 144 5.62 -9.09 -0.24
CA MET A 144 5.20 -7.93 -1.05
C MET A 144 3.73 -7.57 -0.79
N ILE A 145 2.87 -8.58 -0.69
CA ILE A 145 1.44 -8.42 -0.38
C ILE A 145 1.24 -7.88 1.04
N ILE A 146 1.94 -8.44 2.03
CA ILE A 146 1.83 -8.07 3.45
C ILE A 146 2.30 -6.64 3.71
N ALA A 147 3.22 -6.09 2.92
CA ALA A 147 3.68 -4.71 3.05
C ALA A 147 2.66 -3.66 2.56
N LEU A 148 1.64 -4.08 1.81
CA LEU A 148 0.61 -3.19 1.23
C LEU A 148 -0.08 -2.29 2.27
N PRO A 149 -0.58 -2.80 3.41
CA PRO A 149 -1.26 -1.97 4.41
C PRO A 149 -0.30 -0.94 5.02
N ALA A 150 0.95 -1.31 5.30
CA ALA A 150 1.95 -0.37 5.83
C ALA A 150 2.22 0.79 4.86
N ILE A 151 2.35 0.50 3.56
CA ILE A 151 2.56 1.54 2.53
C ILE A 151 1.39 2.51 2.46
N TYR A 152 0.16 2.00 2.36
CA TYR A 152 -0.99 2.89 2.35
C TYR A 152 -1.14 3.66 3.66
N ALA A 153 -0.81 3.06 4.81
CA ALA A 153 -0.87 3.78 6.09
C ALA A 153 0.05 5.00 6.07
N VAL A 154 1.28 4.86 5.58
CA VAL A 154 2.22 5.99 5.45
C VAL A 154 1.69 7.06 4.52
N MET A 155 1.11 6.66 3.38
CA MET A 155 0.53 7.60 2.41
C MET A 155 -0.70 8.32 2.96
N ALA A 156 -1.60 7.59 3.62
CA ALA A 156 -2.80 8.13 4.26
C ALA A 156 -2.42 9.08 5.41
N MET A 157 -1.42 8.74 6.24
CA MET A 157 -0.93 9.64 7.28
C MET A 157 -0.32 10.91 6.69
N SER A 158 0.49 10.79 5.64
CA SER A 158 1.08 11.95 4.95
C SER A 158 0.01 12.86 4.35
N SER A 159 -1.07 12.28 3.81
CA SER A 159 -2.26 13.00 3.36
C SER A 159 -2.97 13.70 4.53
N LEU A 160 -3.21 12.98 5.64
CA LEU A 160 -3.89 13.50 6.82
C LEU A 160 -3.16 14.72 7.40
N VAL A 161 -1.84 14.65 7.58
CA VAL A 161 -1.01 15.77 8.07
C VAL A 161 -1.24 17.04 7.24
N ARG A 162 -1.23 16.92 5.90
CA ARG A 162 -1.43 18.07 5.01
C ARG A 162 -2.84 18.64 5.13
N MET A 163 -3.86 17.77 5.29
CA MET A 163 -5.23 18.24 5.47
C MET A 163 -5.43 18.88 6.84
N CYS A 164 -4.81 18.37 7.90
CA CYS A 164 -4.81 19.03 9.21
C CYS A 164 -4.20 20.44 9.16
N GLN A 165 -3.11 20.63 8.40
CA GLN A 165 -2.51 21.96 8.19
C GLN A 165 -3.46 22.91 7.45
N VAL A 166 -4.13 22.43 6.41
CA VAL A 166 -5.14 23.22 5.68
C VAL A 166 -6.28 23.64 6.61
N LEU A 167 -6.75 22.74 7.48
CA LEU A 167 -7.81 23.04 8.43
C LEU A 167 -7.37 24.09 9.46
N ASP A 168 -6.11 24.04 9.91
CA ASP A 168 -5.53 25.05 10.80
C ASP A 168 -5.46 26.44 10.12
N ASP A 169 -5.02 26.49 8.86
CA ASP A 169 -5.02 27.72 8.05
C ASP A 169 -6.44 28.29 7.85
N GLU A 170 -7.43 27.43 7.57
CA GLU A 170 -8.84 27.84 7.45
C GLU A 170 -9.37 28.41 8.78
N ASN A 171 -8.98 27.82 9.92
CA ASN A 171 -9.39 28.24 11.25
C ASN A 171 -8.77 29.58 11.68
N THR A 172 -7.54 29.87 11.26
CA THR A 172 -6.87 31.17 11.51
C THR A 172 -7.36 32.29 10.58
N GLY A 173 -8.26 31.98 9.64
CA GLY A 173 -8.80 32.92 8.67
C GLY A 173 -7.89 33.17 7.46
N ILE A 174 -6.77 32.45 7.35
CA ILE A 174 -5.83 32.55 6.22
C ILE A 174 -6.37 31.71 5.07
N LYS A 175 -7.23 32.31 4.24
CA LYS A 175 -7.79 31.64 3.06
C LYS A 175 -6.85 31.73 1.86
N ASN A 176 -5.80 30.91 1.84
CA ASN A 176 -4.97 30.75 0.65
C ASN A 176 -5.48 29.62 -0.23
N ALA A 177 -6.40 29.94 -1.16
CA ALA A 177 -6.98 28.97 -2.08
C ALA A 177 -5.93 28.18 -2.90
N GLY A 178 -4.76 28.78 -3.17
CA GLY A 178 -3.65 28.11 -3.85
C GLY A 178 -3.01 27.03 -2.98
N ALA A 179 -2.77 27.34 -1.70
CA ALA A 179 -2.20 26.39 -0.73
C ALA A 179 -3.14 25.20 -0.50
N VAL A 180 -4.45 25.44 -0.36
CA VAL A 180 -5.46 24.38 -0.24
C VAL A 180 -5.42 23.45 -1.45
N LYS A 181 -5.47 24.02 -2.67
CA LYS A 181 -5.40 23.22 -3.91
C LYS A 181 -4.10 22.40 -4.01
N LEU A 182 -2.97 22.98 -3.62
CA LEU A 182 -1.68 22.29 -3.62
C LEU A 182 -1.66 21.13 -2.61
N ALA A 183 -2.10 21.38 -1.38
CA ALA A 183 -2.16 20.37 -0.33
C ALA A 183 -3.11 19.21 -0.70
N MET A 184 -4.26 19.54 -1.29
CA MET A 184 -5.20 18.55 -1.83
C MET A 184 -4.58 17.70 -2.93
N SER A 185 -3.91 18.34 -3.89
CA SER A 185 -3.20 17.61 -4.92
C SER A 185 -2.16 16.67 -4.29
N GLN A 186 -1.35 17.15 -3.32
CA GLN A 186 -0.37 16.36 -2.56
C GLN A 186 -0.96 15.16 -1.84
N SER A 187 -2.11 15.34 -1.20
CA SER A 187 -2.90 14.23 -0.66
C SER A 187 -3.25 13.20 -1.74
N GLU A 188 -3.77 13.62 -2.90
CA GLU A 188 -4.11 12.70 -3.99
C GLU A 188 -2.91 11.91 -4.51
N THR A 189 -1.73 12.52 -4.64
CA THR A 189 -0.53 11.78 -5.07
C THR A 189 -0.11 10.71 -4.08
N CYS A 190 -0.26 10.95 -2.78
CA CYS A 190 0.02 9.93 -1.77
C CYS A 190 -0.84 8.68 -2.04
N PHE A 191 -2.13 8.85 -2.32
CA PHE A 191 -3.01 7.75 -2.68
C PHE A 191 -2.64 7.12 -4.03
N ARG A 192 -2.28 7.89 -5.06
CA ARG A 192 -1.82 7.35 -6.36
C ARG A 192 -0.57 6.48 -6.22
N VAL A 193 0.34 6.82 -5.31
CA VAL A 193 1.53 6.00 -5.00
C VAL A 193 1.14 4.75 -4.22
N GLY A 194 0.13 4.84 -3.34
CA GLY A 194 -0.53 3.68 -2.76
C GLY A 194 -1.08 2.73 -3.83
N ASP A 195 -1.88 3.25 -4.77
CA ASP A 195 -2.52 2.49 -5.86
C ASP A 195 -1.49 1.81 -6.78
N LEU A 196 -0.33 2.43 -6.98
CA LEU A 196 0.80 1.78 -7.65
C LEU A 196 1.27 0.53 -6.91
N TYR A 197 1.45 0.62 -5.59
CA TYR A 197 1.88 -0.54 -4.81
C TYR A 197 0.77 -1.60 -4.70
N GLU A 198 -0.49 -1.20 -4.63
CA GLU A 198 -1.63 -2.13 -4.71
C GLU A 198 -1.65 -2.91 -6.01
N ALA A 199 -1.49 -2.23 -7.15
CA ALA A 199 -1.41 -2.89 -8.46
C ALA A 199 -0.28 -3.91 -8.49
N TRP A 200 0.88 -3.56 -7.91
CA TRP A 200 2.01 -4.47 -7.80
C TRP A 200 1.71 -5.67 -6.88
N ALA A 201 1.13 -5.44 -5.71
CA ALA A 201 0.73 -6.51 -4.79
C ALA A 201 -0.30 -7.46 -5.44
N LEU A 202 -1.27 -6.92 -6.19
CA LEU A 202 -2.25 -7.71 -6.95
C LEU A 202 -1.59 -8.54 -8.05
N TYR A 203 -0.58 -8.00 -8.74
CA TYR A 203 0.22 -8.77 -9.69
C TYR A 203 0.97 -9.93 -9.01
N GLN A 204 1.58 -9.70 -7.84
CA GLN A 204 2.28 -10.75 -7.09
C GLN A 204 1.32 -11.83 -6.58
N PHE A 205 0.16 -11.41 -6.07
CA PHE A 205 -0.94 -12.31 -5.70
C PHE A 205 -1.32 -13.17 -6.90
N GLY A 206 -1.49 -12.54 -8.04
CA GLY A 206 -1.89 -13.25 -9.24
C GLY A 206 -0.88 -14.31 -9.68
N LYS A 207 0.41 -13.95 -9.71
CA LYS A 207 1.49 -14.91 -10.00
C LYS A 207 1.51 -16.07 -9.01
N LEU A 208 1.27 -15.79 -7.72
CA LEU A 208 1.20 -16.83 -6.68
C LEU A 208 0.02 -17.79 -6.92
N THR A 209 -1.16 -17.28 -7.24
CA THR A 209 -2.35 -18.11 -7.53
C THR A 209 -2.13 -19.01 -8.75
N ILE A 210 -1.59 -18.46 -9.84
CA ILE A 210 -1.32 -19.22 -11.07
C ILE A 210 -0.33 -20.35 -10.81
N GLU A 211 0.74 -20.07 -10.07
CA GLU A 211 1.71 -21.10 -9.71
C GLU A 211 1.05 -22.22 -8.91
N LEU A 212 0.26 -21.90 -7.88
CA LEU A 212 -0.44 -22.92 -7.09
C LEU A 212 -1.36 -23.79 -7.93
N ILE A 213 -2.09 -23.20 -8.88
CA ILE A 213 -2.90 -23.95 -9.83
C ILE A 213 -2.03 -24.88 -10.67
N LYS A 214 -0.89 -24.39 -11.17
CA LYS A 214 0.04 -25.19 -11.98
C LYS A 214 0.56 -26.42 -11.21
N THR A 215 0.92 -26.26 -9.95
CA THR A 215 1.33 -27.38 -9.08
C THR A 215 0.19 -28.35 -8.83
N GLY A 216 -1.02 -27.84 -8.57
CA GLY A 216 -2.22 -28.68 -8.43
C GLY A 216 -2.51 -29.53 -9.68
N ILE A 217 -2.35 -28.94 -10.88
CA ILE A 217 -2.52 -29.65 -12.16
C ILE A 217 -1.42 -30.70 -12.35
N ALA A 218 -0.16 -30.35 -12.08
CA ALA A 218 0.97 -31.27 -12.21
C ALA A 218 0.82 -32.51 -11.29
N LYS A 219 0.33 -32.30 -10.07
CA LYS A 219 0.02 -33.38 -9.12
C LYS A 219 -1.05 -34.34 -9.67
N GLN A 220 -2.07 -33.81 -10.35
CA GLN A 220 -3.09 -34.64 -11.00
C GLN A 220 -2.59 -35.36 -12.25
N GLU A 221 -1.71 -34.74 -13.04
CA GLU A 221 -1.08 -35.38 -14.21
C GLU A 221 -0.27 -36.63 -13.80
N ASN A 222 0.37 -36.55 -12.63
CA ASN A 222 1.13 -37.64 -12.02
C ASN A 222 0.24 -38.70 -11.33
N SER A 223 -1.08 -38.55 -11.32
CA SER A 223 -2.00 -39.55 -10.77
C SER A 223 -1.91 -40.87 -11.55
N LEU A 224 -2.13 -41.99 -10.86
CA LEU A 224 -2.19 -43.33 -11.46
C LEU A 224 -3.50 -43.57 -12.24
N VAL A 225 -4.51 -42.71 -12.06
CA VAL A 225 -5.81 -42.85 -12.70
C VAL A 225 -5.77 -42.15 -14.06
N ASP A 226 -5.82 -42.93 -15.16
CA ASP A 226 -5.72 -42.42 -16.53
C ASP A 226 -6.77 -41.36 -16.87
N GLU A 227 -7.98 -41.46 -16.31
CA GLU A 227 -9.05 -40.47 -16.48
C GLU A 227 -8.64 -39.10 -15.90
N GLN A 228 -8.04 -39.07 -14.71
CA GLN A 228 -7.55 -37.83 -14.08
C GLN A 228 -6.40 -37.23 -14.88
N ARG A 229 -5.51 -38.08 -15.42
CA ARG A 229 -4.41 -37.64 -16.28
C ARG A 229 -4.91 -37.00 -17.58
N GLY A 230 -5.94 -37.58 -18.20
CA GLY A 230 -6.59 -37.02 -19.39
C GLY A 230 -7.21 -35.64 -19.11
N ALA A 231 -7.93 -35.51 -18.00
CA ALA A 231 -8.51 -34.24 -17.57
C ALA A 231 -7.45 -33.17 -17.26
N ALA A 232 -6.36 -33.56 -16.57
CA ALA A 232 -5.25 -32.66 -16.22
C ALA A 232 -4.59 -32.05 -17.47
N ARG A 233 -4.38 -32.84 -18.53
CA ARG A 233 -3.80 -32.34 -19.80
C ARG A 233 -4.71 -31.33 -20.50
N GLY A 234 -6.01 -31.58 -20.52
CA GLY A 234 -6.98 -30.61 -21.06
C GLY A 234 -6.96 -29.31 -20.25
N LEU A 235 -6.86 -29.43 -18.93
CA LEU A 235 -6.81 -28.28 -18.04
C LEU A 235 -5.50 -27.49 -18.14
N LEU A 236 -4.37 -28.15 -18.41
CA LEU A 236 -3.08 -27.50 -18.63
C LEU A 236 -3.14 -26.53 -19.82
N MET A 237 -3.81 -26.91 -20.90
CA MET A 237 -4.00 -26.02 -22.07
C MET A 237 -4.89 -24.82 -21.73
N ALA A 238 -5.99 -25.04 -21.01
CA ALA A 238 -6.84 -23.96 -20.53
C ALA A 238 -6.08 -23.02 -19.56
N HIS A 239 -5.21 -23.58 -18.72
CA HIS A 239 -4.41 -22.84 -17.75
C HIS A 239 -3.44 -21.86 -18.41
N VAL A 240 -2.78 -22.23 -19.51
CA VAL A 240 -1.89 -21.31 -20.24
C VAL A 240 -2.66 -20.09 -20.77
N ALA A 241 -3.87 -20.30 -21.29
CA ALA A 241 -4.71 -19.20 -21.75
C ALA A 241 -5.14 -18.29 -20.60
N VAL A 242 -5.54 -18.88 -19.46
CA VAL A 242 -5.96 -18.13 -18.27
C VAL A 242 -4.78 -17.37 -17.63
N GLU A 243 -3.60 -17.97 -17.54
CA GLU A 243 -2.37 -17.32 -17.07
C GLU A 243 -2.07 -16.08 -17.92
N SER A 244 -2.14 -16.21 -19.25
CA SER A 244 -1.90 -15.10 -20.17
C SER A 244 -2.89 -13.95 -19.96
N GLN A 245 -4.20 -14.26 -19.89
CA GLN A 245 -5.25 -13.26 -19.69
C GLN A 245 -5.12 -12.53 -18.35
N MET A 246 -4.87 -13.28 -17.28
CA MET A 246 -4.73 -12.73 -15.94
C MET A 246 -3.47 -11.88 -15.78
N SER A 247 -2.35 -12.34 -16.33
CA SER A 247 -1.08 -11.60 -16.37
C SER A 247 -1.25 -10.29 -17.16
N LEU A 248 -1.92 -10.33 -18.32
CA LEU A 248 -2.17 -9.14 -19.12
C LEU A 248 -3.02 -8.10 -18.37
N GLY A 249 -4.13 -8.52 -17.75
CA GLY A 249 -5.02 -7.61 -17.02
C GLY A 249 -4.33 -6.94 -15.83
N THR A 250 -3.64 -7.73 -14.99
CA THR A 250 -2.89 -7.20 -13.84
C THR A 250 -1.73 -6.31 -14.29
N TRP A 251 -1.05 -6.65 -15.39
CA TRP A 251 0.08 -5.85 -15.88
C TRP A 251 -0.36 -4.51 -16.48
N MET A 252 -1.47 -4.48 -17.22
CA MET A 252 -2.07 -3.21 -17.67
C MET A 252 -2.41 -2.30 -16.49
N PHE A 253 -2.95 -2.85 -15.40
CA PHE A 253 -3.25 -2.07 -14.20
C PHE A 253 -1.99 -1.46 -13.58
N VAL A 254 -0.91 -2.23 -13.42
CA VAL A 254 0.35 -1.68 -12.89
C VAL A 254 0.91 -0.58 -13.81
N VAL A 255 0.90 -0.79 -15.14
CA VAL A 255 1.39 0.23 -16.08
C VAL A 255 0.60 1.53 -15.95
N VAL A 256 -0.73 1.45 -15.85
CA VAL A 256 -1.57 2.64 -15.65
C VAL A 256 -1.23 3.33 -14.33
N CYS A 257 -1.07 2.59 -13.23
CA CYS A 257 -0.69 3.19 -11.94
C CYS A 257 0.72 3.79 -11.94
N VAL A 258 1.69 3.20 -12.65
CA VAL A 258 3.03 3.78 -12.83
C VAL A 258 2.94 5.11 -13.56
N LEU A 259 2.21 5.16 -14.67
CA LEU A 259 2.04 6.39 -15.44
C LEU A 259 1.29 7.46 -14.63
N GLN A 260 0.21 7.08 -13.94
CA GLN A 260 -0.60 7.99 -13.13
C GLN A 260 0.18 8.57 -11.94
N SER A 261 0.89 7.73 -11.18
CA SER A 261 1.70 8.18 -10.03
C SER A 261 2.93 8.96 -10.47
N GLY A 262 3.62 8.50 -11.52
CA GLY A 262 4.78 9.17 -12.10
C GLY A 262 4.44 10.54 -12.66
N TRP A 263 3.36 10.66 -13.44
CA TRP A 263 2.87 11.94 -13.95
C TRP A 263 2.52 12.90 -12.80
N SER A 264 1.83 12.39 -11.78
CA SER A 264 1.43 13.19 -10.62
C SER A 264 2.64 13.71 -9.82
N CYS A 265 3.66 12.88 -9.63
CA CYS A 265 4.93 13.27 -8.99
C CYS A 265 5.72 14.28 -9.85
N TRP A 266 5.79 14.04 -11.17
CA TRP A 266 6.47 14.92 -12.12
C TRP A 266 5.87 16.32 -12.12
N MET A 267 4.55 16.42 -12.25
CA MET A 267 3.84 17.69 -12.29
C MET A 267 4.09 18.55 -11.05
N LYS A 268 4.35 17.93 -9.90
CA LYS A 268 4.59 18.67 -8.65
C LYS A 268 6.03 19.10 -8.46
N THR A 269 6.94 18.28 -8.94
CA THR A 269 8.37 18.52 -8.74
C THR A 269 8.89 19.54 -9.74
N PHE A 270 8.38 19.51 -10.98
CA PHE A 270 8.98 20.25 -12.09
C PHE A 270 8.04 21.21 -12.80
N ALA A 271 6.72 21.10 -12.65
CA ALA A 271 5.81 21.97 -13.41
C ALA A 271 5.66 23.35 -12.76
N ALA A 272 5.57 24.38 -13.60
CA ALA A 272 5.20 25.72 -13.16
C ALA A 272 3.77 25.73 -12.59
N PRO A 273 3.43 26.65 -11.67
CA PRO A 273 2.09 26.73 -11.06
C PRO A 273 0.94 26.78 -12.07
N GLU A 274 1.15 27.42 -13.22
CA GLU A 274 0.17 27.52 -14.32
C GLU A 274 -0.12 26.15 -14.96
N ALA A 275 0.90 25.31 -15.12
CA ALA A 275 0.77 23.97 -15.68
C ALA A 275 0.01 23.02 -14.73
N ILE A 276 0.12 23.24 -13.41
CA ILE A 276 -0.65 22.48 -12.40
C ILE A 276 -2.15 22.71 -12.59
N ALA A 277 -2.58 23.94 -12.93
CA ALA A 277 -4.00 24.21 -13.18
C ALA A 277 -4.52 23.50 -14.44
N ALA A 278 -3.70 23.39 -15.49
CA ALA A 278 -4.07 22.69 -16.72
C ALA A 278 -4.17 21.16 -16.55
N SER A 279 -3.43 20.58 -15.60
CA SER A 279 -3.38 19.12 -15.41
C SER A 279 -4.64 18.50 -14.84
N LEU A 280 -5.56 19.31 -14.31
CA LEU A 280 -6.84 18.84 -13.78
C LEU A 280 -7.65 18.04 -14.81
N SER A 281 -7.51 18.37 -16.10
CA SER A 281 -8.16 17.63 -17.19
C SER A 281 -7.56 16.23 -17.40
N SER A 282 -6.23 16.10 -17.29
CA SER A 282 -5.51 14.83 -17.38
C SER A 282 -5.79 13.92 -16.19
N ASP A 283 -6.02 14.50 -15.01
CA ASP A 283 -6.32 13.73 -13.80
C ASP A 283 -7.60 12.89 -13.96
N ALA A 284 -8.66 13.47 -14.53
CA ALA A 284 -9.91 12.73 -14.80
C ALA A 284 -9.69 11.55 -15.75
N GLN A 285 -8.83 11.71 -16.76
CA GLN A 285 -8.50 10.64 -17.71
C GLN A 285 -7.74 9.50 -17.03
N PHE A 286 -6.75 9.82 -16.19
CA PHE A 286 -6.02 8.81 -15.42
C PHE A 286 -6.93 8.09 -14.42
N THR A 287 -7.81 8.81 -13.72
CA THR A 287 -8.78 8.18 -12.81
C THR A 287 -9.71 7.21 -13.55
N ALA A 288 -10.20 7.59 -14.74
CA ALA A 288 -11.04 6.72 -15.55
C ALA A 288 -10.26 5.48 -16.03
N ALA A 289 -9.04 5.67 -16.56
CA ALA A 289 -8.19 4.58 -17.01
C ALA A 289 -7.82 3.62 -15.86
N GLY A 290 -7.44 4.16 -14.70
CA GLY A 290 -7.12 3.39 -13.50
C GLY A 290 -8.32 2.59 -13.00
N THR A 291 -9.52 3.18 -13.02
CA THR A 291 -10.77 2.49 -12.65
C THR A 291 -11.09 1.33 -13.59
N VAL A 292 -11.00 1.55 -14.91
CA VAL A 292 -11.25 0.49 -15.89
C VAL A 292 -10.21 -0.63 -15.77
N ALA A 293 -8.94 -0.28 -15.62
CA ALA A 293 -7.86 -1.25 -15.49
C ALA A 293 -7.95 -2.06 -14.18
N SER A 294 -8.30 -1.42 -13.05
CA SER A 294 -8.48 -2.11 -11.78
C SER A 294 -9.68 -3.07 -11.81
N VAL A 295 -10.81 -2.65 -12.39
CA VAL A 295 -11.99 -3.52 -12.57
C VAL A 295 -11.65 -4.72 -13.46
N ALA A 296 -10.93 -4.51 -14.57
CA ALA A 296 -10.49 -5.58 -15.44
C ALA A 296 -9.53 -6.56 -14.74
N ALA A 297 -8.58 -6.06 -13.94
CA ALA A 297 -7.67 -6.87 -13.15
C ALA A 297 -8.42 -7.71 -12.10
N ILE A 298 -9.34 -7.09 -11.34
CA ILE A 298 -10.17 -7.78 -10.34
C ILE A 298 -11.07 -8.84 -10.99
N TYR A 299 -11.67 -8.52 -12.13
CA TYR A 299 -12.51 -9.46 -12.87
C TYR A 299 -11.71 -10.69 -13.33
N ASN A 300 -10.52 -10.48 -13.89
CA ASN A 300 -9.66 -11.58 -14.32
C ASN A 300 -9.25 -12.48 -13.16
N VAL A 301 -8.83 -11.90 -12.02
CA VAL A 301 -8.49 -12.68 -10.82
C VAL A 301 -9.70 -13.45 -10.30
N HIS A 302 -10.88 -12.82 -10.25
CA HIS A 302 -12.10 -13.49 -9.82
C HIS A 302 -12.51 -14.64 -10.75
N ALA A 303 -12.34 -14.46 -12.07
CA ALA A 303 -12.61 -15.50 -13.05
C ALA A 303 -11.69 -16.72 -12.82
N VAL A 304 -10.40 -16.50 -12.57
CA VAL A 304 -9.45 -17.58 -12.23
C VAL A 304 -9.85 -18.28 -10.95
N GLU A 305 -10.18 -17.54 -9.90
CA GLU A 305 -10.63 -18.12 -8.62
C GLU A 305 -11.86 -19.02 -8.80
N ARG A 306 -12.87 -18.55 -9.54
CA ARG A 306 -14.09 -19.32 -9.82
C ARG A 306 -13.83 -20.55 -10.66
N THR A 307 -13.00 -20.46 -11.69
CA THR A 307 -12.70 -21.57 -12.59
C THR A 307 -11.86 -22.65 -11.91
N TYR A 308 -10.93 -22.26 -11.04
CA TYR A 308 -9.96 -23.17 -10.42
C TYR A 308 -10.20 -23.41 -8.92
N GLN A 309 -11.39 -23.09 -8.40
CA GLN A 309 -11.75 -23.29 -6.99
C GLN A 309 -11.38 -24.68 -6.44
N PRO A 310 -11.61 -25.80 -7.17
CA PRO A 310 -11.25 -27.14 -6.67
C PRO A 310 -9.74 -27.34 -6.44
N TYR A 311 -8.89 -26.57 -7.12
CA TYR A 311 -7.43 -26.66 -7.01
C TYR A 311 -6.86 -25.78 -5.89
N LEU A 312 -7.72 -25.00 -5.24
CA LEU A 312 -7.34 -23.98 -4.26
C LEU A 312 -7.87 -24.28 -2.85
N GLU A 313 -8.41 -25.47 -2.59
CA GLU A 313 -9.04 -25.82 -1.30
C GLU A 313 -8.10 -25.60 -0.09
N GLY A 314 -6.82 -25.96 -0.21
CA GLY A 314 -5.82 -25.73 0.84
C GLY A 314 -5.24 -24.31 0.90
N TYR A 315 -5.53 -23.48 -0.09
CA TYR A 315 -4.99 -22.11 -0.19
C TYR A 315 -5.91 -21.08 0.49
N SER A 316 -7.18 -21.37 0.74
CA SER A 316 -8.19 -20.43 1.25
C SER A 316 -8.25 -19.10 0.44
N PRO A 317 -8.44 -19.18 -0.89
CA PRO A 317 -8.31 -18.03 -1.81
C PRO A 317 -9.23 -16.87 -1.43
N PHE A 318 -10.44 -17.16 -0.95
CA PHE A 318 -11.44 -16.15 -0.63
C PHE A 318 -10.94 -15.14 0.40
N LEU A 319 -10.37 -15.58 1.52
CA LEU A 319 -9.91 -14.66 2.58
C LEU A 319 -8.73 -13.81 2.10
N LYS A 320 -7.78 -14.43 1.39
CA LYS A 320 -6.61 -13.76 0.80
C LYS A 320 -7.03 -12.74 -0.25
N PHE A 321 -7.96 -13.11 -1.11
CA PHE A 321 -8.52 -12.23 -2.15
C PHE A 321 -9.31 -11.07 -1.53
N VAL A 322 -10.18 -11.34 -0.56
CA VAL A 322 -10.91 -10.30 0.17
C VAL A 322 -9.92 -9.34 0.83
N SER A 323 -8.85 -9.82 1.47
CA SER A 323 -7.88 -8.95 2.13
C SER A 323 -7.20 -7.95 1.18
N LEU A 324 -6.91 -8.36 -0.05
CA LEU A 324 -6.37 -7.49 -1.10
C LEU A 324 -7.44 -6.56 -1.71
N LYS A 325 -8.67 -7.06 -1.88
CA LYS A 325 -9.76 -6.35 -2.55
C LYS A 325 -10.46 -5.31 -1.67
N MET A 326 -10.36 -5.44 -0.35
CA MET A 326 -11.00 -4.54 0.60
C MET A 326 -10.49 -3.10 0.44
N LEU A 327 -9.21 -2.89 0.11
CA LEU A 327 -8.66 -1.53 -0.11
C LEU A 327 -9.35 -0.81 -1.28
N VAL A 328 -9.31 -1.40 -2.48
CA VAL A 328 -10.04 -0.87 -3.65
C VAL A 328 -11.52 -0.65 -3.34
N SER A 329 -12.18 -1.66 -2.78
CA SER A 329 -13.65 -1.64 -2.63
C SER A 329 -14.10 -0.58 -1.63
N LEU A 330 -13.37 -0.40 -0.53
CA LEU A 330 -13.68 0.61 0.49
C LEU A 330 -13.41 2.01 -0.04
N ALA A 331 -12.29 2.25 -0.72
CA ALA A 331 -11.98 3.57 -1.29
C ALA A 331 -13.05 4.04 -2.29
N PHE A 332 -13.49 3.15 -3.19
CA PHE A 332 -14.57 3.44 -4.12
C PHE A 332 -15.92 3.62 -3.42
N PHE A 333 -16.24 2.77 -2.44
CA PHE A 333 -17.51 2.86 -1.73
C PHE A 333 -17.60 4.15 -0.90
N GLN A 334 -16.53 4.57 -0.22
CA GLN A 334 -16.51 5.78 0.60
C GLN A 334 -16.72 7.04 -0.25
N ARG A 335 -15.92 7.20 -1.32
CA ARG A 335 -16.03 8.38 -2.20
C ARG A 335 -17.35 8.36 -2.99
N GLY A 336 -17.76 7.20 -3.47
CA GLY A 336 -19.03 7.01 -4.17
C GLY A 336 -20.25 7.26 -3.27
N ALA A 337 -20.26 6.71 -2.06
CA ALA A 337 -21.32 6.93 -1.08
C ALA A 337 -21.41 8.40 -0.69
N PHE A 338 -20.28 9.08 -0.47
CA PHE A 338 -20.29 10.51 -0.17
C PHE A 338 -20.80 11.36 -1.34
N ALA A 339 -20.32 11.11 -2.56
CA ALA A 339 -20.82 11.79 -3.75
C ALA A 339 -22.33 11.54 -3.95
N PHE A 340 -22.78 10.31 -3.73
CA PHE A 340 -24.19 9.96 -3.77
C PHE A 340 -25.00 10.71 -2.71
N LEU A 341 -24.53 10.79 -1.46
CA LEU A 341 -25.19 11.53 -0.39
C LEU A 341 -25.30 13.04 -0.72
N GLN A 342 -24.25 13.64 -1.28
CA GLN A 342 -24.29 15.04 -1.72
C GLN A 342 -25.29 15.29 -2.85
N VAL A 343 -25.33 14.40 -3.86
CA VAL A 343 -26.30 14.48 -4.95
C VAL A 343 -27.72 14.28 -4.42
N PHE A 344 -27.91 13.32 -3.51
CA PHE A 344 -29.19 13.02 -2.89
C PHE A 344 -29.71 14.20 -2.06
N GLN A 345 -28.85 14.85 -1.26
CA GLN A 345 -29.19 16.06 -0.52
C GLN A 345 -29.65 17.19 -1.43
N LYS A 346 -28.96 17.41 -2.56
CA LYS A 346 -29.34 18.44 -3.55
C LYS A 346 -30.67 18.12 -4.24
N THR A 347 -30.94 16.83 -4.47
CA THR A 347 -32.12 16.39 -5.22
C THR A 347 -33.38 16.34 -4.35
N LEU A 348 -33.26 15.94 -3.07
CA LEU A 348 -34.40 15.71 -2.17
C LEU A 348 -34.22 16.39 -0.80
N PRO A 349 -34.12 17.74 -0.75
CA PRO A 349 -33.91 18.47 0.50
C PRO A 349 -35.05 18.26 1.50
N SER A 350 -36.29 18.11 1.04
CA SER A 350 -37.48 17.95 1.90
C SER A 350 -37.53 16.62 2.64
N VAL A 351 -37.00 15.54 2.05
CA VAL A 351 -36.96 14.21 2.69
C VAL A 351 -35.78 14.16 3.64
N LEU A 352 -34.60 14.60 3.18
CA LEU A 352 -33.40 14.58 4.00
C LEU A 352 -33.51 15.54 5.19
N GLY A 353 -34.13 16.71 5.01
CA GLY A 353 -34.33 17.68 6.10
C GLY A 353 -35.17 17.14 7.27
N LYS A 354 -35.97 16.08 7.07
CA LYS A 354 -36.71 15.41 8.15
C LYS A 354 -35.89 14.30 8.83
N ILE A 355 -35.09 13.56 8.07
CA ILE A 355 -34.31 12.42 8.57
C ILE A 355 -32.98 12.85 9.19
N LEU A 356 -32.32 13.82 8.58
CA LEU A 356 -30.97 14.24 8.91
C LEU A 356 -30.82 14.78 10.35
N PRO A 357 -31.80 15.54 10.91
CA PRO A 357 -31.75 15.94 12.31
C PRO A 357 -31.75 14.76 13.30
N SER A 358 -32.25 13.59 12.90
CA SER A 358 -32.21 12.38 13.74
C SER A 358 -30.85 11.68 13.74
N MET A 359 -29.93 12.05 12.84
CA MET A 359 -28.61 11.46 12.70
C MET A 359 -27.53 12.56 12.71
N PRO A 360 -27.12 13.05 13.89
CA PRO A 360 -26.23 14.22 14.01
C PRO A 360 -24.90 14.02 13.26
N ILE A 361 -24.30 12.83 13.36
CA ILE A 361 -23.05 12.49 12.67
C ILE A 361 -23.20 12.59 11.14
N MET A 362 -24.30 12.09 10.59
CA MET A 362 -24.56 12.16 9.14
C MET A 362 -24.83 13.60 8.69
N SER A 363 -25.53 14.38 9.51
CA SER A 363 -25.75 15.80 9.25
C SER A 363 -24.44 16.56 9.15
N GLU A 364 -23.55 16.36 10.10
CA GLU A 364 -22.23 16.98 10.13
C GLU A 364 -21.38 16.52 8.95
N LEU A 365 -21.33 15.21 8.67
CA LEU A 365 -20.58 14.63 7.55
C LEU A 365 -20.95 15.25 6.21
N ILE A 366 -22.25 15.43 5.96
CA ILE A 366 -22.76 16.02 4.71
C ILE A 366 -22.34 17.50 4.56
N ASN A 367 -22.16 18.20 5.68
CA ASN A 367 -21.75 19.60 5.72
C ASN A 367 -20.23 19.79 5.80
N PHE A 368 -19.43 18.73 5.68
CA PHE A 368 -17.98 18.84 5.69
C PHE A 368 -17.47 19.75 4.58
N SER A 369 -16.52 20.62 4.95
CA SER A 369 -15.67 21.28 3.96
C SER A 369 -14.87 20.23 3.19
N LYS A 370 -14.38 20.59 2.00
CA LYS A 370 -13.58 19.67 1.19
C LYS A 370 -12.34 19.18 1.95
N ALA A 371 -11.69 20.05 2.70
CA ALA A 371 -10.53 19.70 3.53
C ALA A 371 -10.92 18.79 4.72
N GLN A 372 -12.07 19.06 5.37
CA GLN A 372 -12.58 18.21 6.46
C GLN A 372 -12.88 16.79 5.95
N PHE A 373 -13.48 16.67 4.77
CA PHE A 373 -13.74 15.39 4.14
C PHE A 373 -12.46 14.63 3.80
N GLU A 374 -11.47 15.27 3.19
CA GLU A 374 -10.20 14.59 2.86
C GLU A 374 -9.42 14.20 4.13
N ALA A 375 -9.45 15.01 5.20
CA ALA A 375 -8.88 14.65 6.49
C ALA A 375 -9.58 13.42 7.10
N PHE A 376 -10.92 13.45 7.14
CA PHE A 376 -11.73 12.31 7.59
C PHE A 376 -11.46 11.06 6.78
N TYR A 377 -11.43 11.19 5.45
CA TYR A 377 -11.16 10.09 4.52
C TYR A 377 -9.78 9.48 4.76
N ALA A 378 -8.73 10.30 4.88
CA ALA A 378 -7.38 9.83 5.17
C ALA A 378 -7.28 9.13 6.53
N ALA A 379 -7.95 9.66 7.55
CA ALA A 379 -8.04 9.02 8.87
C ALA A 379 -8.81 7.69 8.82
N LEU A 380 -9.91 7.63 8.07
CA LEU A 380 -10.72 6.42 7.90
C LEU A 380 -9.92 5.30 7.23
N ILE A 381 -9.19 5.63 6.15
CA ILE A 381 -8.31 4.69 5.46
C ILE A 381 -7.26 4.10 6.41
N LEU A 382 -6.69 4.90 7.33
CA LEU A 382 -5.73 4.41 8.34
C LEU A 382 -6.34 3.31 9.24
N TYR A 383 -7.58 3.51 9.70
CA TYR A 383 -8.27 2.51 10.53
C TYR A 383 -8.61 1.24 9.74
N GLU A 384 -9.05 1.39 8.49
CA GLU A 384 -9.38 0.24 7.63
C GLU A 384 -8.15 -0.60 7.31
N ILE A 385 -7.03 0.05 7.02
CA ILE A 385 -5.75 -0.61 6.79
C ILE A 385 -5.24 -1.35 8.02
N PHE A 386 -5.48 -0.83 9.22
CA PHE A 386 -5.17 -1.56 10.44
C PHE A 386 -5.98 -2.87 10.52
N VAL A 387 -7.28 -2.82 10.22
CA VAL A 387 -8.12 -4.02 10.15
C VAL A 387 -7.62 -4.99 9.08
N ILE A 388 -7.21 -4.48 7.92
CA ILE A 388 -6.67 -5.31 6.83
C ILE A 388 -5.33 -5.93 7.22
N ALA A 389 -4.45 -5.21 7.92
CA ALA A 389 -3.20 -5.76 8.44
C ALA A 389 -3.44 -6.88 9.47
N ALA A 390 -4.48 -6.74 10.32
CA ALA A 390 -4.90 -7.81 11.22
C ALA A 390 -5.44 -9.03 10.44
N LEU A 391 -6.28 -8.81 9.42
CA LEU A 391 -6.76 -9.86 8.51
C LEU A 391 -5.60 -10.56 7.78
N HIS A 392 -4.56 -9.82 7.37
CA HIS A 392 -3.36 -10.42 6.77
C HIS A 392 -2.66 -11.38 7.71
N GLY A 393 -2.65 -11.10 9.02
CA GLY A 393 -2.05 -12.00 10.01
C GLY A 393 -2.72 -13.38 10.07
N TRP A 394 -4.01 -13.44 9.77
CA TRP A 394 -4.74 -14.71 9.66
C TRP A 394 -4.66 -15.33 8.26
N ALA A 395 -4.76 -14.50 7.22
CA ALA A 395 -4.81 -14.96 5.84
C ALA A 395 -3.44 -15.43 5.32
N TRP A 396 -2.34 -14.85 5.78
CA TRP A 396 -1.00 -15.06 5.24
C TRP A 396 -0.05 -15.63 6.28
N ASN A 397 -0.39 -16.77 6.86
CA ASN A 397 0.48 -17.41 7.83
C ASN A 397 1.72 -18.03 7.14
N ALA A 398 2.92 -17.75 7.66
CA ALA A 398 4.17 -18.30 7.14
C ALA A 398 4.28 -19.83 7.26
N THR A 399 3.43 -20.49 8.04
CA THR A 399 3.46 -21.95 8.24
C THR A 399 2.40 -22.73 7.47
N GLU A 400 1.72 -22.11 6.50
CA GLU A 400 0.70 -22.82 5.72
C GLU A 400 1.31 -23.99 4.91
N GLN A 401 0.54 -25.07 4.77
CA GLN A 401 1.07 -26.32 4.18
C GLN A 401 1.39 -26.20 2.68
N TRP A 402 0.68 -25.33 1.95
CA TRP A 402 0.86 -25.15 0.51
C TRP A 402 2.22 -24.56 0.12
N TYR A 403 3.00 -24.00 1.06
CA TYR A 403 4.39 -23.64 0.80
C TYR A 403 5.29 -24.88 0.60
N GLY A 404 5.01 -25.98 1.30
CA GLY A 404 5.89 -27.16 1.35
C GLY A 404 5.80 -28.08 0.12
N GLU A 405 4.67 -28.08 -0.58
CA GLU A 405 4.42 -29.03 -1.68
C GLU A 405 5.38 -28.84 -2.89
N TYR A 406 5.89 -27.62 -3.10
CA TYR A 406 6.79 -27.31 -4.22
C TYR A 406 8.16 -27.98 -4.15
N LEU A 407 8.68 -28.19 -2.95
CA LEU A 407 10.03 -28.74 -2.80
C LEU A 407 10.06 -30.21 -3.25
N VAL A 408 8.95 -30.93 -3.01
CA VAL A 408 8.82 -32.35 -3.34
C VAL A 408 8.76 -32.57 -4.85
N ASP A 409 8.01 -31.73 -5.55
CA ASP A 409 7.85 -31.85 -7.00
C ASP A 409 9.08 -31.41 -7.79
N ALA A 410 9.78 -30.35 -7.34
CA ALA A 410 10.97 -29.84 -8.02
C ALA A 410 12.18 -30.81 -7.95
N LEU A 411 12.23 -31.63 -6.91
CA LEU A 411 13.31 -32.59 -6.70
C LEU A 411 12.98 -33.99 -7.24
N GLY A 412 11.72 -34.24 -7.62
CA GLY A 412 11.23 -35.58 -7.95
C GLY A 412 11.24 -36.53 -6.75
N ALA A 413 10.42 -37.58 -6.79
CA ALA A 413 10.32 -38.55 -5.69
C ALA A 413 11.68 -39.15 -5.28
N ASP A 414 12.61 -39.28 -6.23
CA ASP A 414 13.94 -39.83 -6.02
C ASP A 414 14.96 -38.79 -5.50
N GLY A 415 14.80 -37.50 -5.84
CA GLY A 415 15.74 -36.44 -5.42
C GLY A 415 15.39 -35.78 -4.07
N VAL A 416 14.18 -35.99 -3.55
CA VAL A 416 13.81 -35.50 -2.20
C VAL A 416 14.65 -36.17 -1.11
N GLY A 417 15.02 -37.44 -1.30
CA GLY A 417 15.91 -38.15 -0.38
C GLY A 417 17.31 -37.52 -0.32
N GLU A 418 17.89 -37.20 -1.49
CA GLU A 418 19.23 -36.61 -1.58
C GLU A 418 19.25 -35.14 -1.19
N ALA A 419 18.32 -34.30 -1.66
CA ALA A 419 18.32 -32.87 -1.34
C ALA A 419 17.87 -32.58 0.10
N SER A 420 17.02 -33.44 0.70
CA SER A 420 16.74 -33.39 2.14
C SER A 420 17.95 -33.83 2.97
N GLN A 421 18.71 -34.83 2.50
CA GLN A 421 19.99 -35.21 3.13
C GLN A 421 21.06 -34.13 2.97
N GLU A 422 21.18 -33.50 1.80
CA GLU A 422 22.11 -32.42 1.51
C GLU A 422 21.77 -31.20 2.37
N SER A 423 20.49 -30.81 2.42
CA SER A 423 20.03 -29.70 3.27
C SER A 423 20.22 -30.00 4.75
N ARG A 424 19.97 -31.24 5.22
CA ARG A 424 20.34 -31.66 6.59
C ARG A 424 21.83 -31.61 6.83
N ARG A 425 22.67 -32.10 5.91
CA ARG A 425 24.13 -32.05 6.04
C ARG A 425 24.63 -30.61 6.12
N ILE A 426 24.08 -29.70 5.32
CA ILE A 426 24.42 -28.27 5.35
C ILE A 426 23.95 -27.65 6.67
N TYR A 427 22.75 -27.99 7.13
CA TYR A 427 22.22 -27.49 8.40
C TYR A 427 23.05 -27.99 9.60
N ASP A 428 23.38 -29.28 9.65
CA ASP A 428 24.22 -29.90 10.69
C ASP A 428 25.66 -29.35 10.65
N ALA A 429 26.21 -29.11 9.45
CA ALA A 429 27.51 -28.45 9.31
C ALA A 429 27.47 -27.01 9.84
N SER A 430 26.41 -26.24 9.55
CA SER A 430 26.26 -24.87 10.05
C SER A 430 26.10 -24.82 11.57
N THR A 431 25.27 -25.70 12.15
CA THR A 431 25.07 -25.76 13.61
C THR A 431 26.31 -26.27 14.35
N ASN A 432 27.08 -27.18 13.78
CA ASN A 432 28.38 -27.57 14.34
C ASN A 432 29.42 -26.44 14.24
N THR A 433 29.36 -25.61 13.20
CA THR A 433 30.21 -24.43 13.08
C THR A 433 29.86 -23.37 14.13
N TYR A 434 28.57 -23.15 14.40
CA TYR A 434 28.13 -22.26 15.49
C TYR A 434 28.45 -22.81 16.89
N LYS A 435 28.29 -24.12 17.12
CA LYS A 435 28.69 -24.74 18.39
C LYS A 435 30.19 -24.70 18.62
N SER A 436 31.01 -24.88 17.59
CA SER A 436 32.47 -24.79 17.70
C SER A 436 32.95 -23.35 17.89
N ALA A 437 32.32 -22.37 17.24
CA ALA A 437 32.60 -20.95 17.50
C ALA A 437 32.20 -20.52 18.92
N SER A 438 31.05 -20.99 19.42
CA SER A 438 30.59 -20.76 20.80
C SER A 438 31.49 -21.42 21.84
N ALA A 439 32.02 -22.62 21.54
CA ALA A 439 32.94 -23.33 22.43
C ALA A 439 34.37 -22.76 22.42
N ALA A 440 34.76 -22.03 21.38
CA ALA A 440 36.05 -21.34 21.31
C ALA A 440 36.02 -19.95 21.99
N GLN A 441 34.82 -19.42 22.28
CA GLN A 441 34.62 -18.16 23.01
C GLN A 441 34.43 -18.33 24.52
N ALA A 442 34.07 -19.53 24.97
CA ALA A 442 34.01 -19.93 26.39
C ALA A 442 35.35 -20.52 26.81
#